data_AF-A0A3A8GFP3-F1
#
_entry.id   AF-A0A3A8GFP3-F1
#
_cell.length_a   1.000
_cell.length_b   1.000
_cell.length_c   1.000
_cell.angle_alpha   90.00
_cell.angle_beta   90.00
_cell.angle_gamma   90.00
#
_symmetry.space_group_name_H-M   'P 1'
#
loop_
_entity.id
_entity.type
_entity.pdbx_description
1 polymer ?
#
loop_
_entity_poly.entity_id
_entity_poly.type
_entity_poly.pdbx_seq_one_letter_code
_entity_poly.pdbx_strand_id
1 'polypeptide(L)'
;MRTFCIKCLRPESACYCAHVPQLQTRTRVVFLQHPRERRVAIGTARMAHLSLTNSELHRGVDFTGHARLEELAKNPERVAVLFPGEDAITVEEAQANPPETLIVVDGTWPQAKKVVMRNPVLAALPRIGFVPRRPSNYRIRAEPADHCVSTIEAVAEILGQLEGKPDYFDRMLGAFEFMVDTQLERQETRTGPNRRRIYKGEWRPPLELRSLADVADRLVLFYAEANAHPLEAGIPPELVHLVAVRYATGERFEAVIAPEQPLAYSTPLHVELPEEELRAGEPRAQALARFEAFLRPDDELTVWTAFALDLLWNGGLARRAARNVRLVTARALKGKAGGVEQAVELLKAPEVATWARGRAGRRISALESVTRELVARGSATEPPAKLPRTGSEG
;
A
#
# COMPACT_ATOMS: atom_id res chain seq x y z
N MET A 1 -11.68 34.34 9.30
CA MET A 1 -12.01 33.32 8.27
C MET A 1 -11.43 33.78 6.95
N ARG A 2 -10.74 32.94 6.17
CA ARG A 2 -10.18 33.36 4.88
C ARG A 2 -11.28 33.31 3.81
N THR A 3 -11.47 34.39 3.05
CA THR A 3 -12.32 34.44 1.85
C THR A 3 -11.62 33.74 0.68
N PHE A 4 -12.38 33.03 -0.14
CA PHE A 4 -11.87 32.26 -1.29
C PHE A 4 -12.57 32.69 -2.56
N CYS A 5 -11.81 32.85 -3.64
CA CYS A 5 -12.35 33.10 -4.97
C CYS A 5 -13.17 31.89 -5.45
N ILE A 6 -14.43 32.10 -5.84
CA ILE A 6 -15.30 31.01 -6.33
C ILE A 6 -14.85 30.41 -7.68
N LYS A 7 -14.06 31.17 -8.46
CA LYS A 7 -13.51 30.71 -9.76
C LYS A 7 -12.28 29.83 -9.55
N CYS A 8 -11.17 30.37 -9.04
CA CYS A 8 -9.94 29.57 -8.88
C CYS A 8 -9.86 28.76 -7.57
N LEU A 9 -10.75 29.01 -6.61
CA LEU A 9 -10.75 28.38 -5.27
C LEU A 9 -9.52 28.68 -4.41
N ARG A 10 -8.75 29.72 -4.77
CA ARG A 10 -7.64 30.25 -3.97
C ARG A 10 -8.14 31.29 -2.97
N PRO A 11 -7.44 31.51 -1.83
CA PRO A 11 -7.67 32.68 -1.00
C PRO A 11 -7.60 33.95 -1.87
N GLU A 12 -8.44 34.95 -1.59
CA GLU A 12 -8.47 36.19 -2.41
C GLU A 12 -7.09 36.84 -2.57
N SER A 13 -6.28 36.83 -1.51
CA SER A 13 -4.91 37.35 -1.54
C SER A 13 -3.94 36.61 -2.47
N ALA A 14 -4.32 35.45 -2.99
CA ALA A 14 -3.51 34.59 -3.85
C ALA A 14 -4.28 34.13 -5.11
N CYS A 15 -5.32 34.88 -5.45
CA CYS A 15 -6.18 34.63 -6.61
C CYS A 15 -5.43 34.96 -7.90
N TYR A 16 -5.37 34.02 -8.84
CA TYR A 16 -4.72 34.21 -10.14
C TYR A 16 -5.72 34.55 -11.26
N CYS A 17 -7.01 34.69 -10.98
CA CYS A 17 -8.04 34.84 -12.02
C CYS A 17 -7.86 36.07 -12.93
N ALA A 18 -7.22 37.13 -12.45
CA ALA A 18 -6.91 38.31 -13.27
C ALA A 18 -5.89 38.02 -14.39
N HIS A 19 -5.08 36.98 -14.23
CA HIS A 19 -4.05 36.56 -15.17
C HIS A 19 -4.50 35.42 -16.09
N VAL A 20 -5.74 34.91 -15.92
CA VAL A 20 -6.26 33.80 -16.73
C VAL A 20 -6.81 34.35 -18.04
N PRO A 21 -6.23 33.99 -19.21
CA PRO A 21 -6.77 34.40 -20.50
C PRO A 21 -8.07 33.66 -20.83
N GLN A 22 -8.76 34.05 -21.90
CA GLN A 22 -9.83 33.25 -22.51
C GLN A 22 -9.40 32.91 -23.94
N LEU A 23 -8.89 31.71 -24.13
CA LEU A 23 -8.34 31.26 -25.40
C LEU A 23 -9.32 30.32 -26.10
N GLN A 24 -9.49 30.52 -27.40
CA GLN A 24 -10.27 29.63 -28.25
C GLN A 24 -9.36 28.53 -28.78
N THR A 25 -9.86 27.30 -28.81
CA THR A 25 -9.16 26.12 -29.38
C THR A 25 -10.02 25.44 -30.41
N ARG A 26 -9.38 24.97 -31.48
CA ARG A 26 -9.98 23.99 -32.40
C ARG A 26 -10.09 22.63 -31.71
N THR A 27 -9.05 22.22 -31.00
CA THR A 27 -9.05 20.97 -30.25
C THR A 27 -9.76 21.15 -28.91
N ARG A 28 -10.79 20.34 -28.65
CA ARG A 28 -11.46 20.31 -27.35
C ARG A 28 -10.57 19.65 -26.33
N VAL A 29 -10.48 20.20 -25.12
CA VAL A 29 -9.67 19.60 -24.05
C VAL A 29 -10.56 19.03 -22.95
N VAL A 30 -10.40 17.74 -22.63
CA VAL A 30 -11.15 17.05 -21.57
C VAL A 30 -10.19 16.64 -20.48
N PHE A 31 -10.25 17.33 -19.33
CA PHE A 31 -9.43 17.04 -18.17
C PHE A 31 -10.05 15.93 -17.32
N LEU A 32 -9.28 14.87 -17.02
CA LEU A 32 -9.62 13.84 -16.05
C LEU A 32 -8.75 14.01 -14.81
N GLN A 33 -9.30 14.71 -13.82
CA GLN A 33 -8.56 15.07 -12.61
C GLN A 33 -8.78 14.07 -11.47
N HIS A 34 -7.68 13.54 -10.95
CA HIS A 34 -7.72 12.66 -9.78
C HIS A 34 -8.26 13.42 -8.54
N PRO A 35 -9.16 12.84 -7.71
CA PRO A 35 -9.84 13.56 -6.63
C PRO A 35 -8.92 14.14 -5.55
N ARG A 36 -7.71 13.61 -5.39
CA ARG A 36 -6.72 14.14 -4.43
C ARG A 36 -6.11 15.45 -4.88
N GLU A 37 -6.01 15.71 -6.18
CA GLU A 37 -5.50 16.98 -6.70
C GLU A 37 -6.49 18.14 -6.51
N ARG A 38 -7.79 17.85 -6.31
CA ARG A 38 -8.83 18.89 -6.06
C ARG A 38 -8.46 19.87 -4.94
N ARG A 39 -7.82 19.36 -3.87
CA ARG A 39 -7.48 20.14 -2.67
C ARG A 39 -6.05 20.66 -2.69
N VAL A 40 -5.28 20.33 -3.71
CA VAL A 40 -3.94 20.88 -3.88
C VAL A 40 -4.14 22.35 -4.23
N ALA A 41 -3.61 23.22 -3.37
CA ALA A 41 -3.75 24.66 -3.51
C ALA A 41 -3.11 25.21 -4.80
N ILE A 42 -2.45 24.34 -5.58
CA ILE A 42 -1.64 24.63 -6.75
C ILE A 42 -2.00 23.66 -7.90
N GLY A 43 -3.29 23.40 -8.12
CA GLY A 43 -3.75 22.55 -9.23
C GLY A 43 -3.67 23.27 -10.58
N THR A 44 -2.81 22.81 -11.49
CA THR A 44 -2.57 23.43 -12.80
C THR A 44 -3.62 23.06 -13.86
N ALA A 45 -4.28 21.89 -13.75
CA ALA A 45 -5.37 21.53 -14.66
C ALA A 45 -6.59 22.47 -14.57
N ARG A 46 -6.95 22.94 -13.36
CA ARG A 46 -8.04 23.91 -13.20
C ARG A 46 -7.67 25.24 -13.87
N MET A 47 -6.41 25.64 -13.76
CA MET A 47 -5.92 26.87 -14.38
C MET A 47 -5.98 26.75 -15.90
N ALA A 48 -5.51 25.64 -16.48
CA ALA A 48 -5.64 25.36 -17.91
C ALA A 48 -7.11 25.35 -18.37
N HIS A 49 -8.00 24.66 -17.65
CA HIS A 49 -9.43 24.64 -17.95
C HIS A 49 -10.06 26.04 -17.94
N LEU A 50 -9.73 26.88 -16.94
CA LEU A 50 -10.23 28.25 -16.89
C LEU A 50 -9.68 29.12 -18.03
N SER A 51 -8.52 28.79 -18.58
CA SER A 51 -7.90 29.51 -19.71
C SER A 51 -8.51 29.18 -21.07
N LEU A 52 -9.21 28.04 -21.19
CA LEU A 52 -9.71 27.51 -22.47
C LEU A 52 -11.23 27.54 -22.54
N THR A 53 -11.78 28.19 -23.56
CA THR A 53 -13.24 28.29 -23.77
C THR A 53 -13.89 26.98 -24.20
N ASN A 54 -13.12 26.09 -24.84
CA ASN A 54 -13.56 24.79 -25.35
C ASN A 54 -12.91 23.66 -24.54
N SER A 55 -13.23 23.60 -23.24
CA SER A 55 -12.70 22.56 -22.36
C SER A 55 -13.70 22.07 -21.31
N GLU A 56 -13.51 20.84 -20.85
CA GLU A 56 -14.31 20.18 -19.83
C GLU A 56 -13.40 19.65 -18.72
N LEU A 57 -13.88 19.61 -17.47
CA LEU A 57 -13.11 19.07 -16.34
C LEU A 57 -13.95 18.10 -15.52
N HIS A 58 -13.61 16.82 -15.63
CA HIS A 58 -14.24 15.70 -14.92
C HIS A 58 -13.32 15.20 -13.81
N ARG A 59 -13.91 14.68 -12.73
CA ARG A 59 -13.19 14.24 -11.54
C ARG A 59 -13.51 12.79 -11.21
N GLY A 60 -12.48 11.98 -11.03
CA GLY A 60 -12.68 10.56 -10.80
C GLY A 60 -11.38 9.78 -10.80
N VAL A 61 -11.49 8.53 -10.38
CA VAL A 61 -10.43 7.52 -10.53
C VAL A 61 -10.89 6.43 -11.49
N ASP A 62 -12.18 6.09 -11.41
CA ASP A 62 -12.90 5.18 -12.28
C ASP A 62 -14.04 5.96 -12.94
N PHE A 63 -14.09 5.90 -14.25
CA PHE A 63 -15.05 6.56 -15.14
C PHE A 63 -15.81 5.50 -15.98
N THR A 64 -15.87 4.25 -15.51
CA THR A 64 -16.78 3.24 -16.07
C THR A 64 -18.21 3.76 -15.99
N GLY A 65 -18.97 3.71 -17.09
CA GLY A 65 -20.32 4.27 -17.15
C GLY A 65 -20.36 5.79 -17.35
N HIS A 66 -19.22 6.47 -17.53
CA HIS A 66 -19.20 7.92 -17.70
C HIS A 66 -19.62 8.28 -19.13
N ALA A 67 -20.86 8.74 -19.29
CA ALA A 67 -21.50 9.01 -20.58
C ALA A 67 -20.61 9.79 -21.57
N ARG A 68 -19.88 10.82 -21.09
CA ARG A 68 -18.99 11.61 -21.95
C ARG A 68 -17.78 10.83 -22.46
N LEU A 69 -17.18 9.96 -21.64
CA LEU A 69 -16.04 9.15 -22.09
C LEU A 69 -16.51 8.04 -23.02
N GLU A 70 -17.68 7.45 -22.77
CA GLU A 70 -18.31 6.48 -23.66
C GLU A 70 -18.67 7.08 -25.02
N GLU A 71 -19.12 8.34 -25.05
CA GLU A 71 -19.35 9.08 -26.29
C GLU A 71 -18.05 9.28 -27.08
N LEU A 72 -16.99 9.77 -26.42
CA LEU A 72 -15.69 9.98 -27.05
C LEU A 72 -15.10 8.67 -27.59
N ALA A 73 -15.28 7.57 -26.86
CA ALA A 73 -14.79 6.25 -27.26
C ALA A 73 -15.42 5.69 -28.54
N LYS A 74 -16.56 6.22 -28.99
CA LYS A 74 -17.22 5.80 -30.24
C LYS A 74 -16.47 6.27 -31.48
N ASN A 75 -15.63 7.30 -31.37
CA ASN A 75 -14.86 7.87 -32.48
C ASN A 75 -13.37 7.97 -32.08
N PRO A 76 -12.70 6.82 -31.81
CA PRO A 76 -11.34 6.80 -31.29
C PRO A 76 -10.32 7.49 -32.21
N GLU A 77 -10.60 7.59 -33.51
CA GLU A 77 -9.77 8.29 -34.49
C GLU A 77 -9.78 9.82 -34.34
N ARG A 78 -10.76 10.37 -33.62
CA ARG A 78 -10.90 11.81 -33.34
C ARG A 78 -10.45 12.19 -31.94
N VAL A 79 -10.01 11.22 -31.14
CA VAL A 79 -9.72 11.40 -29.72
C VAL A 79 -8.32 10.89 -29.42
N ALA A 80 -7.56 11.67 -28.65
CA ALA A 80 -6.26 11.22 -28.16
C ALA A 80 -6.12 11.48 -26.67
N VAL A 81 -5.29 10.68 -26.00
CA VAL A 81 -4.95 10.84 -24.59
C VAL A 81 -3.54 11.41 -24.48
N LEU A 82 -3.39 12.58 -23.86
CA LEU A 82 -2.09 13.14 -23.52
C LEU A 82 -1.49 12.36 -22.35
N PHE A 83 -0.72 11.33 -22.65
CA PHE A 83 -0.08 10.47 -21.67
C PHE A 83 1.10 9.72 -22.30
N PRO A 84 2.29 9.71 -21.67
CA PRO A 84 3.43 8.99 -22.24
C PRO A 84 3.23 7.48 -22.18
N GLY A 85 3.79 6.76 -23.16
CA GLY A 85 3.78 5.30 -23.23
C GLY A 85 4.62 4.81 -24.41
N GLU A 86 4.96 3.53 -24.42
CA GLU A 86 5.74 2.91 -25.52
C GLU A 86 4.99 2.99 -26.86
N ASP A 87 3.66 2.86 -26.83
CA ASP A 87 2.79 2.97 -28.01
C ASP A 87 2.24 4.39 -28.24
N ALA A 88 2.89 5.42 -27.69
CA ALA A 88 2.45 6.81 -27.90
C ALA A 88 2.88 7.29 -29.29
N ILE A 89 1.93 7.82 -30.05
CA ILE A 89 2.20 8.48 -31.33
C ILE A 89 2.98 9.78 -31.10
N THR A 90 3.79 10.15 -32.08
CA THR A 90 4.57 11.39 -32.03
C THR A 90 3.65 12.60 -32.27
N VAL A 91 4.16 13.79 -31.97
CA VAL A 91 3.38 15.01 -32.22
C VAL A 91 3.23 15.27 -33.72
N GLU A 92 4.21 14.90 -34.52
CA GLU A 92 4.16 15.01 -35.99
C GLU A 92 3.05 14.12 -36.58
N GLU A 93 2.91 12.89 -36.07
CA GLU A 93 1.80 11.99 -36.43
C GLU A 93 0.44 12.60 -36.03
N ALA A 94 0.38 13.17 -34.82
CA ALA A 94 -0.82 13.87 -34.36
C ALA A 94 -1.12 15.16 -35.14
N GLN A 95 -0.13 15.85 -35.70
CA GLN A 95 -0.33 17.03 -36.55
C GLN A 95 -0.86 16.66 -37.93
N ALA A 96 -0.43 15.50 -38.46
CA ALA A 96 -0.93 14.99 -39.74
C ALA A 96 -2.42 14.61 -39.66
N ASN A 97 -2.87 14.11 -38.50
CA ASN A 97 -4.27 13.84 -38.21
C ASN A 97 -4.68 14.39 -36.82
N PRO A 98 -4.95 15.70 -36.70
CA PRO A 98 -5.22 16.34 -35.42
C PRO A 98 -6.46 15.78 -34.73
N PRO A 99 -6.37 15.38 -33.45
CA PRO A 99 -7.55 14.96 -32.71
C PRO A 99 -8.51 16.15 -32.52
N GLU A 100 -9.81 15.89 -32.68
CA GLU A 100 -10.85 16.86 -32.33
C GLU A 100 -10.94 17.01 -30.81
N THR A 101 -10.63 15.97 -30.04
CA THR A 101 -10.62 16.00 -28.57
C THR A 101 -9.33 15.42 -27.99
N LEU A 102 -8.70 16.19 -27.12
CA LEU A 102 -7.54 15.78 -26.32
C LEU A 102 -7.96 15.52 -24.87
N ILE A 103 -7.81 14.28 -24.41
CA ILE A 103 -8.01 13.89 -23.02
C ILE A 103 -6.71 14.11 -22.25
N VAL A 104 -6.75 14.88 -21.17
CA VAL A 104 -5.59 15.20 -20.34
C VAL A 104 -5.79 14.64 -18.94
N VAL A 105 -4.91 13.73 -18.52
CA VAL A 105 -5.01 13.10 -17.19
C VAL A 105 -4.20 13.92 -16.17
N ASP A 106 -4.87 14.42 -15.12
CA ASP A 106 -4.26 15.27 -14.10
C ASP A 106 -4.10 14.53 -12.76
N GLY A 107 -2.88 14.51 -12.25
CA GLY A 107 -2.48 13.75 -11.07
C GLY A 107 -0.97 13.74 -10.90
N THR A 108 -0.47 13.40 -9.71
CA THR A 108 0.92 12.93 -9.62
C THR A 108 1.13 11.70 -10.49
N TRP A 109 2.36 11.39 -10.91
CA TRP A 109 2.65 10.22 -11.75
C TRP A 109 1.94 8.91 -11.32
N PRO A 110 1.97 8.49 -10.04
CA PRO A 110 1.21 7.32 -9.60
C PRO A 110 -0.32 7.50 -9.70
N GLN A 111 -0.84 8.71 -9.48
CA GLN A 111 -2.27 9.00 -9.59
C GLN A 111 -2.75 9.00 -11.04
N ALA A 112 -2.01 9.65 -11.94
CA ALA A 112 -2.34 9.69 -13.37
C ALA A 112 -2.26 8.28 -13.98
N LYS A 113 -1.19 7.51 -13.67
CA LYS A 113 -1.11 6.08 -14.04
C LYS A 113 -2.32 5.29 -13.53
N LYS A 114 -2.75 5.54 -12.29
CA LYS A 114 -3.93 4.86 -11.72
C LYS A 114 -5.22 5.21 -12.47
N VAL A 115 -5.42 6.48 -12.86
CA VAL A 115 -6.58 6.87 -13.68
C VAL A 115 -6.52 6.14 -15.03
N VAL A 116 -5.40 6.16 -15.74
CA VAL A 116 -5.28 5.45 -17.02
C VAL A 116 -5.55 3.95 -16.87
N MET A 117 -4.93 3.29 -15.89
CA MET A 117 -5.08 1.85 -15.66
C MET A 117 -6.49 1.42 -15.27
N ARG A 118 -7.24 2.27 -14.57
CA ARG A 118 -8.59 1.94 -14.10
C ARG A 118 -9.68 2.14 -15.15
N ASN A 119 -9.35 2.75 -16.28
CA ASN A 119 -10.31 3.11 -17.31
C ASN A 119 -9.89 2.44 -18.62
N PRO A 120 -10.37 1.21 -18.90
CA PRO A 120 -10.03 0.48 -20.13
C PRO A 120 -10.29 1.29 -21.41
N VAL A 121 -11.31 2.15 -21.39
CA VAL A 121 -11.61 3.09 -22.47
C VAL A 121 -10.43 4.00 -22.83
N LEU A 122 -9.64 4.46 -21.85
CA LEU A 122 -8.45 5.29 -22.09
C LEU A 122 -7.28 4.48 -22.65
N ALA A 123 -7.25 3.17 -22.37
CA ALA A 123 -6.21 2.28 -22.91
C ALA A 123 -6.45 1.96 -24.40
N ALA A 124 -7.70 2.03 -24.86
CA ALA A 124 -8.07 1.80 -26.26
C ALA A 124 -7.91 3.02 -27.18
N LEU A 125 -7.63 4.20 -26.61
CA LEU A 125 -7.47 5.45 -27.36
C LEU A 125 -5.99 5.70 -27.72
N PRO A 126 -5.71 6.32 -28.88
CA PRO A 126 -4.38 6.79 -29.24
C PRO A 126 -3.77 7.66 -28.14
N ARG A 127 -2.49 7.45 -27.84
CA ARG A 127 -1.76 8.25 -26.84
C ARG A 127 -0.80 9.19 -27.54
N ILE A 128 -0.73 10.43 -27.08
CA ILE A 128 0.29 11.38 -27.55
C ILE A 128 1.29 11.60 -26.43
N GLY A 129 2.56 11.36 -26.76
CA GLY A 129 3.71 11.74 -25.94
C GLY A 129 4.48 12.84 -26.65
N PHE A 130 5.10 13.73 -25.88
CA PHE A 130 5.96 14.78 -26.44
C PHE A 130 7.13 15.04 -25.51
N VAL A 131 8.19 15.63 -26.07
CA VAL A 131 9.29 16.20 -25.29
C VAL A 131 9.06 17.71 -25.23
N PRO A 132 8.97 18.31 -24.03
CA PRO A 132 8.71 19.75 -23.91
C PRO A 132 9.86 20.58 -24.50
N ARG A 133 9.53 21.70 -25.16
CA ARG A 133 10.51 22.66 -25.71
C ARG A 133 11.44 23.26 -24.64
N ARG A 134 10.98 23.31 -23.39
CA ARG A 134 11.69 23.92 -22.25
C ARG A 134 11.43 23.12 -20.98
N PRO A 135 12.36 23.08 -20.02
CA PRO A 135 12.11 22.52 -18.70
C PRO A 135 10.95 23.22 -18.00
N SER A 136 10.32 22.54 -17.03
CA SER A 136 9.21 23.11 -16.27
C SER A 136 9.62 24.34 -15.46
N ASN A 137 8.80 25.38 -15.50
CA ASN A 137 8.90 26.55 -14.64
C ASN A 137 8.19 26.34 -13.28
N TYR A 138 7.85 25.10 -12.91
CA TYR A 138 7.18 24.77 -11.65
C TYR A 138 8.12 24.80 -10.43
N ARG A 139 8.81 25.93 -10.20
CA ARG A 139 9.88 26.12 -9.19
C ARG A 139 9.51 25.78 -7.73
N ILE A 140 8.22 25.67 -7.43
CA ILE A 140 7.69 25.34 -6.09
C ILE A 140 7.41 23.84 -5.89
N ARG A 141 7.64 23.00 -6.91
CA ARG A 141 7.46 21.55 -6.87
C ARG A 141 8.63 20.86 -7.56
N ALA A 142 9.19 19.83 -6.93
CA ALA A 142 10.23 19.02 -7.57
C ALA A 142 9.59 18.12 -8.64
N GLU A 143 10.06 18.23 -9.87
CA GLU A 143 9.70 17.35 -10.97
C GLU A 143 10.68 16.16 -11.05
N PRO A 144 10.23 14.95 -11.45
CA PRO A 144 11.10 13.77 -11.44
C PRO A 144 12.24 13.78 -12.47
N ALA A 145 12.10 14.57 -13.54
CA ALA A 145 13.06 14.70 -14.62
C ALA A 145 12.78 15.98 -15.43
N ASP A 146 13.75 16.47 -16.20
CA ASP A 146 13.64 17.74 -16.94
C ASP A 146 12.54 17.76 -18.01
N HIS A 147 12.14 16.59 -18.51
CA HIS A 147 11.04 16.43 -19.46
C HIS A 147 9.65 16.34 -18.80
N CYS A 148 9.59 16.33 -17.46
CA CYS A 148 8.33 16.37 -16.73
C CYS A 148 7.88 17.83 -16.56
N VAL A 149 6.73 18.16 -17.12
CA VAL A 149 6.11 19.49 -17.01
C VAL A 149 4.77 19.41 -16.31
N SER A 150 4.30 20.53 -15.77
CA SER A 150 2.99 20.62 -15.15
C SER A 150 1.86 20.48 -16.18
N THR A 151 0.65 20.13 -15.72
CA THR A 151 -0.51 19.94 -16.63
C THR A 151 -0.80 21.16 -17.51
N ILE A 152 -0.62 22.39 -17.02
CA ILE A 152 -0.85 23.60 -17.83
C ILE A 152 0.23 23.82 -18.89
N GLU A 153 1.49 23.53 -18.54
CA GLU A 153 2.60 23.57 -19.49
C GLU A 153 2.42 22.51 -20.58
N ALA A 154 2.04 21.29 -20.19
CA ALA A 154 1.76 20.22 -21.15
C ALA A 154 0.64 20.59 -22.14
N VAL A 155 -0.43 21.23 -21.66
CA VAL A 155 -1.55 21.67 -22.49
C VAL A 155 -1.14 22.83 -23.40
N ALA A 156 -0.38 23.81 -22.89
CA ALA A 156 0.10 24.92 -23.70
C ALA A 156 1.00 24.42 -24.84
N GLU A 157 1.91 23.51 -24.51
CA GLU A 157 2.85 22.91 -25.43
C GLU A 157 2.14 22.12 -26.53
N ILE A 158 1.27 21.16 -26.16
CA ILE A 158 0.64 20.29 -27.14
C ILE A 158 -0.36 21.05 -28.03
N LEU A 159 -1.13 22.00 -27.49
CA LEU A 159 -2.03 22.82 -28.31
C LEU A 159 -1.24 23.76 -29.24
N GLY A 160 -0.13 24.30 -28.75
CA GLY A 160 0.82 25.09 -29.53
C GLY A 160 1.30 24.33 -30.76
N GLN A 161 1.66 23.06 -30.58
CA GLN A 161 2.10 22.20 -31.67
C GLN A 161 0.94 21.75 -32.57
N LEU A 162 -0.21 21.32 -32.03
CA LEU A 162 -1.35 20.82 -32.82
C LEU A 162 -2.08 21.90 -33.64
N GLU A 163 -2.10 23.14 -33.15
CA GLU A 163 -2.78 24.26 -33.82
C GLU A 163 -1.80 25.26 -34.47
N GLY A 164 -0.49 25.02 -34.39
CA GLY A 164 0.56 25.85 -35.00
C GLY A 164 0.63 27.26 -34.42
N LYS A 165 0.27 27.44 -33.14
CA LYS A 165 0.20 28.74 -32.45
C LYS A 165 0.83 28.69 -31.05
N PRO A 166 2.12 28.33 -30.91
CA PRO A 166 2.77 28.21 -29.61
C PRO A 166 2.61 29.47 -28.73
N ASP A 167 2.94 30.65 -29.27
CA ASP A 167 2.90 31.90 -28.51
C ASP A 167 1.48 32.27 -28.03
N TYR A 168 0.44 31.83 -28.75
CA TYR A 168 -0.95 32.04 -28.37
C TYR A 168 -1.32 31.25 -27.11
N PHE A 169 -0.87 29.99 -27.03
CA PHE A 169 -1.15 29.11 -25.89
C PHE A 169 -0.19 29.33 -24.71
N ASP A 170 1.02 29.82 -24.97
CA ASP A 170 1.97 30.24 -23.92
C ASP A 170 1.36 31.36 -23.04
N ARG A 171 0.38 32.12 -23.52
CA ARG A 171 -0.38 33.09 -22.71
C ARG A 171 -1.06 32.46 -21.47
N MET A 172 -1.35 31.16 -21.48
CA MET A 172 -1.89 30.46 -20.30
C MET A 172 -0.88 30.41 -19.16
N LEU A 173 0.41 30.45 -19.47
CA LEU A 173 1.50 30.35 -18.50
C LEU A 173 1.61 31.61 -17.63
N GLY A 174 1.07 32.75 -18.04
CA GLY A 174 1.08 33.97 -17.21
C GLY A 174 0.35 33.80 -15.86
N ALA A 175 -0.76 33.06 -15.84
CA ALA A 175 -1.44 32.73 -14.58
C ALA A 175 -0.64 31.74 -13.72
N PHE A 176 0.13 30.86 -14.36
CA PHE A 176 0.97 29.87 -13.73
C PHE A 176 2.20 30.52 -13.09
N GLU A 177 2.90 31.38 -13.83
CA GLU A 177 4.03 32.18 -13.38
C GLU A 177 3.65 33.04 -12.18
N PHE A 178 2.57 33.83 -12.29
CA PHE A 178 2.06 34.63 -11.18
C PHE A 178 1.83 33.79 -9.91
N MET A 179 1.25 32.60 -10.08
CA MET A 179 1.00 31.69 -8.96
C MET A 179 2.30 31.16 -8.35
N VAL A 180 3.28 30.77 -9.18
CA VAL A 180 4.60 30.27 -8.75
C VAL A 180 5.34 31.37 -7.99
N ASP A 181 5.41 32.58 -8.54
CA ASP A 181 6.09 33.73 -7.93
C ASP A 181 5.42 34.11 -6.61
N THR A 182 4.09 34.24 -6.59
CA THR A 182 3.31 34.50 -5.36
C THR A 182 3.60 33.46 -4.28
N GLN A 183 3.83 32.20 -4.66
CA GLN A 183 4.11 31.13 -3.70
C GLN A 183 5.55 31.18 -3.19
N LEU A 184 6.53 31.53 -4.03
CA LEU A 184 7.93 31.72 -3.64
C LEU A 184 8.07 32.91 -2.69
N GLU A 185 7.49 34.06 -3.03
CA GLU A 185 7.48 35.26 -2.16
C GLU A 185 6.89 34.95 -0.78
N ARG A 186 5.80 34.14 -0.75
CA ARG A 186 5.17 33.70 0.51
C ARG A 186 6.00 32.68 1.29
N GLN A 187 6.87 31.93 0.64
CA GLN A 187 7.81 31.02 1.31
C GLN A 187 8.96 31.82 1.92
N GLU A 188 9.50 32.80 1.20
CA GLU A 188 10.57 33.70 1.66
C GLU A 188 10.13 34.57 2.84
N THR A 189 8.93 35.15 2.77
CA THR A 189 8.36 35.99 3.83
C THR A 189 7.81 35.20 5.02
N ARG A 190 7.92 33.85 5.01
CA ARG A 190 7.33 33.02 6.06
C ARG A 190 8.19 32.97 7.31
N THR A 191 7.78 33.70 8.34
CA THR A 191 8.42 33.71 9.66
C THR A 191 8.03 32.54 10.59
N GLY A 192 7.28 31.55 10.08
CA GLY A 192 6.76 30.42 10.88
C GLY A 192 7.11 29.04 10.33
N PRO A 193 7.15 27.99 11.19
CA PRO A 193 7.48 26.63 10.76
C PRO A 193 6.45 26.05 9.78
N ASN A 194 6.87 25.04 9.00
CA ASN A 194 6.00 24.36 8.03
C ASN A 194 4.80 23.77 8.78
N ARG A 195 3.57 24.20 8.44
CA ARG A 195 2.35 23.51 8.89
C ARG A 195 2.30 22.13 8.22
N ARG A 196 3.06 21.17 8.74
CA ARG A 196 2.73 19.76 8.57
C ARG A 196 1.32 19.59 9.10
N ARG A 197 0.53 18.74 8.45
CA ARG A 197 -0.71 18.21 9.03
C ARG A 197 -0.29 17.37 10.23
N ILE A 198 -0.03 18.04 11.36
CA ILE A 198 0.17 17.41 12.64
C ILE A 198 -1.20 16.80 12.94
N TYR A 199 -1.32 15.48 12.81
CA TYR A 199 -2.32 14.79 13.59
C TYR A 199 -2.00 15.16 15.03
N LYS A 200 -2.77 16.08 15.61
CA LYS A 200 -2.70 16.41 17.05
C LYS A 200 -3.32 15.28 17.90
N GLY A 201 -3.28 14.05 17.39
CA GLY A 201 -3.53 12.87 18.19
C GLY A 201 -2.20 12.41 18.75
N GLU A 202 -2.22 11.84 19.94
CA GLU A 202 -1.09 11.05 20.43
C GLU A 202 -0.67 10.05 19.35
N TRP A 203 0.63 9.85 19.22
CA TRP A 203 1.14 8.83 18.31
C TRP A 203 0.56 7.47 18.73
N ARG A 204 0.18 6.66 17.74
CA ARG A 204 -0.31 5.30 17.99
C ARG A 204 0.44 4.32 17.09
N PRO A 205 0.73 3.11 17.57
CA PRO A 205 1.34 2.07 16.74
C PRO A 205 0.45 1.70 15.54
N PRO A 206 1.03 1.09 14.48
CA PRO A 206 0.28 0.49 13.39
C PRO A 206 -0.89 -0.37 13.88
N LEU A 207 -2.01 -0.36 13.15
CA LEU A 207 -3.25 -1.02 13.56
C LEU A 207 -3.05 -2.52 13.84
N GLU A 208 -2.22 -3.19 13.06
CA GLU A 208 -1.95 -4.62 13.20
C GLU A 208 -1.21 -4.96 14.50
N LEU A 209 -0.34 -4.07 14.97
CA LEU A 209 0.32 -4.22 16.26
C LEU A 209 -0.64 -3.91 17.40
N ARG A 210 -1.42 -2.83 17.28
CA ARG A 210 -2.45 -2.47 18.27
C ARG A 210 -3.50 -3.55 18.43
N SER A 211 -4.06 -4.04 17.33
CA SER A 211 -5.09 -5.09 17.37
C SER A 211 -4.59 -6.43 17.93
N LEU A 212 -3.28 -6.70 17.88
CA LEU A 212 -2.68 -7.84 18.57
C LEU A 212 -2.56 -7.56 20.07
N ALA A 213 -2.12 -6.36 20.45
CA ALA A 213 -2.01 -5.93 21.85
C ALA A 213 -3.38 -5.83 22.55
N ASP A 214 -4.41 -5.34 21.85
CA ASP A 214 -5.78 -5.17 22.35
C ASP A 214 -6.42 -6.51 22.79
N VAL A 215 -5.93 -7.64 22.27
CA VAL A 215 -6.43 -8.98 22.58
C VAL A 215 -5.39 -9.84 23.31
N ALA A 216 -4.29 -9.25 23.80
CA ALA A 216 -3.17 -9.96 24.40
C ALA A 216 -3.62 -10.96 25.50
N ASP A 217 -4.62 -10.59 26.30
CA ASP A 217 -5.16 -11.41 27.40
C ASP A 217 -5.85 -12.71 26.94
N ARG A 218 -6.22 -12.78 25.65
CA ARG A 218 -6.93 -13.90 25.04
C ARG A 218 -6.04 -14.76 24.13
N LEU A 219 -4.77 -14.37 23.96
CA LEU A 219 -3.88 -15.09 23.04
C LEU A 219 -3.44 -16.42 23.64
N VAL A 220 -3.66 -17.49 22.89
CA VAL A 220 -3.07 -18.81 23.13
C VAL A 220 -2.13 -19.11 21.97
N LEU A 221 -0.83 -19.07 22.24
CA LEU A 221 0.19 -19.37 21.25
C LEU A 221 0.20 -20.87 21.03
N PHE A 222 0.14 -21.28 19.76
CA PHE A 222 0.01 -22.66 19.37
C PHE A 222 1.08 -23.02 18.33
N TYR A 223 1.74 -24.14 18.57
CA TYR A 223 2.63 -24.76 17.60
C TYR A 223 2.50 -26.27 17.70
N ALA A 224 2.63 -26.96 16.58
CA ALA A 224 2.69 -28.41 16.59
C ALA A 224 3.61 -28.94 15.49
N GLU A 225 4.20 -30.09 15.74
CA GLU A 225 4.93 -30.88 14.76
C GLU A 225 4.04 -32.02 14.24
N ALA A 226 4.29 -32.41 12.99
CA ALA A 226 3.53 -33.43 12.30
C ALA A 226 4.39 -34.63 11.88
N ASN A 227 3.81 -35.83 11.96
CA ASN A 227 4.26 -36.97 11.17
C ASN A 227 3.81 -36.72 9.73
N ALA A 228 4.76 -36.51 8.83
CA ALA A 228 4.50 -36.14 7.44
C ALA A 228 5.43 -36.94 6.53
N HIS A 229 4.85 -37.55 5.51
CA HIS A 229 5.55 -38.35 4.52
C HIS A 229 5.80 -37.55 3.23
N PRO A 230 6.74 -37.98 2.37
CA PRO A 230 6.79 -37.52 0.98
C PRO A 230 5.41 -37.67 0.30
N LEU A 231 5.07 -36.74 -0.59
CA LEU A 231 3.75 -36.67 -1.22
C LEU A 231 3.38 -37.97 -1.95
N GLU A 232 4.38 -38.68 -2.49
CA GLU A 232 4.26 -39.93 -3.24
C GLU A 232 3.77 -41.10 -2.37
N ALA A 233 3.93 -41.03 -1.05
CA ALA A 233 3.52 -42.09 -0.13
C ALA A 233 1.98 -42.16 0.05
N GLY A 234 1.25 -41.09 -0.29
CA GLY A 234 -0.21 -41.04 -0.14
C GLY A 234 -0.71 -41.12 1.32
N ILE A 235 0.17 -41.01 2.31
CA ILE A 235 -0.16 -41.05 3.73
C ILE A 235 -0.45 -39.61 4.21
N PRO A 236 -1.65 -39.33 4.74
CA PRO A 236 -1.99 -37.99 5.21
C PRO A 236 -1.13 -37.60 6.43
N PRO A 237 -0.72 -36.33 6.54
CA PRO A 237 -0.02 -35.85 7.73
C PRO A 237 -0.90 -35.86 8.97
N GLU A 238 -0.31 -36.11 10.13
CA GLU A 238 -0.98 -36.12 11.43
C GLU A 238 -0.15 -35.44 12.52
N LEU A 239 -0.78 -34.96 13.59
CA LEU A 239 -0.09 -34.32 14.71
C LEU A 239 0.64 -35.36 15.57
N VAL A 240 1.88 -35.08 15.95
CA VAL A 240 2.67 -35.93 16.86
C VAL A 240 3.27 -35.21 18.06
N HIS A 241 3.38 -33.88 18.02
CA HIS A 241 3.80 -33.10 19.18
C HIS A 241 3.09 -31.75 19.18
N LEU A 242 2.23 -31.52 20.16
CA LEU A 242 1.40 -30.33 20.29
C LEU A 242 1.85 -29.55 21.52
N VAL A 243 2.17 -28.26 21.33
CA VAL A 243 2.53 -27.35 22.41
C VAL A 243 1.74 -26.05 22.33
N ALA A 244 1.33 -25.53 23.48
CA ALA A 244 0.69 -24.23 23.56
C ALA A 244 1.01 -23.49 24.85
N VAL A 245 0.92 -22.16 24.81
CA VAL A 245 1.08 -21.31 26.00
C VAL A 245 0.10 -20.15 25.95
N ARG A 246 -0.58 -19.90 27.08
CA ARG A 246 -1.41 -18.71 27.25
C ARG A 246 -0.52 -17.51 27.49
N TYR A 247 -0.61 -16.51 26.60
CA TYR A 247 0.27 -15.35 26.62
C TYR A 247 0.28 -14.62 27.98
N ALA A 248 -0.91 -14.38 28.53
CA ALA A 248 -1.08 -13.54 29.72
C ALA A 248 -0.62 -14.19 31.01
N THR A 249 -0.85 -15.50 31.17
CA THR A 249 -0.61 -16.21 32.44
C THR A 249 0.62 -17.10 32.40
N GLY A 250 1.14 -17.43 31.22
CA GLY A 250 2.20 -18.43 31.05
C GLY A 250 1.73 -19.86 31.31
N GLU A 251 0.42 -20.11 31.39
CA GLU A 251 -0.16 -21.45 31.49
C GLU A 251 0.21 -22.25 30.23
N ARG A 252 0.76 -23.45 30.40
CA ARG A 252 1.38 -24.24 29.33
C ARG A 252 0.64 -25.55 29.10
N PHE A 253 0.67 -26.00 27.85
CA PHE A 253 0.15 -27.28 27.42
C PHE A 253 1.20 -27.99 26.57
N GLU A 254 1.44 -29.28 26.84
CA GLU A 254 2.25 -30.15 26.00
C GLU A 254 1.60 -31.53 25.91
N ALA A 255 1.54 -32.07 24.69
CA ALA A 255 1.13 -33.44 24.42
C ALA A 255 2.02 -34.03 23.31
N VAL A 256 2.62 -35.18 23.58
CA VAL A 256 3.20 -36.04 22.54
C VAL A 256 2.12 -37.04 22.16
N ILE A 257 1.78 -37.08 20.88
CA ILE A 257 0.64 -37.84 20.35
C ILE A 257 1.19 -39.06 19.62
N ALA A 258 0.72 -40.25 19.99
CA ALA A 258 1.10 -41.46 19.29
C ALA A 258 0.59 -41.42 17.84
N PRO A 259 1.45 -41.72 16.85
CA PRO A 259 1.06 -41.71 15.45
C PRO A 259 0.04 -42.82 15.16
N GLU A 260 -1.07 -42.48 14.50
CA GLU A 260 -2.06 -43.45 14.00
C GLU A 260 -1.65 -43.98 12.61
N GLN A 261 -0.85 -43.20 11.87
CA GLN A 261 -0.24 -43.62 10.61
C GLN A 261 1.12 -44.26 10.86
N PRO A 262 1.68 -44.99 9.87
CA PRO A 262 3.09 -45.37 9.90
C PRO A 262 3.97 -44.14 10.16
N LEU A 263 4.92 -44.26 11.08
CA LEU A 263 5.84 -43.17 11.39
C LEU A 263 6.81 -42.96 10.21
N ALA A 264 6.91 -41.74 9.68
CA ALA A 264 7.86 -41.42 8.63
C ALA A 264 9.30 -41.49 9.18
N TYR A 265 10.22 -42.01 8.37
CA TYR A 265 11.62 -42.19 8.75
C TYR A 265 12.30 -40.89 9.23
N SER A 266 11.92 -39.75 8.64
CA SER A 266 12.48 -38.44 8.98
C SER A 266 11.82 -37.77 10.18
N THR A 267 10.67 -38.27 10.67
CA THR A 267 9.90 -37.60 11.72
C THR A 267 10.67 -37.50 13.04
N PRO A 268 11.28 -38.57 13.60
CA PRO A 268 12.08 -38.44 14.83
C PRO A 268 13.19 -37.38 14.74
N LEU A 269 13.85 -37.28 13.58
CA LEU A 269 14.89 -36.29 13.33
C LEU A 269 14.35 -34.86 13.24
N HIS A 270 13.20 -34.66 12.59
CA HIS A 270 12.60 -33.33 12.43
C HIS A 270 11.91 -32.84 13.69
N VAL A 271 11.21 -33.71 14.40
CA VAL A 271 10.54 -33.38 15.66
C VAL A 271 11.55 -33.29 16.81
N GLU A 272 12.68 -33.97 16.65
CA GLU A 272 13.77 -34.06 17.63
C GLU A 272 13.29 -34.72 18.93
N LEU A 273 12.53 -35.80 18.76
CA LEU A 273 12.09 -36.72 19.80
C LEU A 273 12.43 -38.15 19.36
N PRO A 274 12.88 -39.02 20.28
CA PRO A 274 13.10 -40.43 19.98
C PRO A 274 11.84 -41.10 19.45
N GLU A 275 12.01 -42.06 18.54
CA GLU A 275 10.90 -42.85 17.99
C GLU A 275 10.08 -43.55 19.08
N GLU A 276 10.76 -44.10 20.09
CA GLU A 276 10.11 -44.75 21.24
C GLU A 276 9.18 -43.79 21.99
N GLU A 277 9.59 -42.53 22.15
CA GLU A 277 8.79 -41.50 22.82
C GLU A 277 7.58 -41.09 21.99
N LEU A 278 7.75 -40.95 20.67
CA LEU A 278 6.65 -40.67 19.75
C LEU A 278 5.62 -41.81 19.78
N ARG A 279 6.07 -43.07 19.74
CA ARG A 279 5.18 -44.24 19.79
C ARG A 279 4.49 -44.41 21.15
N ALA A 280 5.15 -43.99 22.24
CA ALA A 280 4.59 -44.00 23.58
C ALA A 280 3.70 -42.78 23.89
N GLY A 281 3.45 -41.90 22.92
CA GLY A 281 2.56 -40.75 23.06
C GLY A 281 1.13 -41.13 23.44
N GLU A 282 0.36 -40.17 23.93
CA GLU A 282 -1.04 -40.40 24.26
C GLU A 282 -1.90 -40.49 22.98
N PRO A 283 -3.05 -41.20 23.01
CA PRO A 283 -3.95 -41.25 21.86
C PRO A 283 -4.41 -39.86 21.42
N ARG A 284 -4.52 -39.62 20.10
CA ARG A 284 -4.94 -38.32 19.54
C ARG A 284 -6.22 -37.78 20.17
N ALA A 285 -7.24 -38.62 20.32
CA ALA A 285 -8.51 -38.21 20.91
C ALA A 285 -8.35 -37.68 22.35
N GLN A 286 -7.48 -38.30 23.15
CA GLN A 286 -7.20 -37.87 24.53
C GLN A 286 -6.45 -36.53 24.55
N ALA A 287 -5.42 -36.37 23.70
CA ALA A 287 -4.68 -35.12 23.59
C ALA A 287 -5.57 -33.95 23.17
N LEU A 288 -6.44 -34.16 22.16
CA LEU A 288 -7.36 -33.13 21.69
C LEU A 288 -8.43 -32.79 22.73
N ALA A 289 -8.95 -33.76 23.48
CA ALA A 289 -9.90 -33.50 24.57
C ALA A 289 -9.26 -32.66 25.69
N ARG A 290 -8.02 -32.99 26.08
CA ARG A 290 -7.25 -32.18 27.04
C ARG A 290 -6.97 -30.78 26.51
N PHE A 291 -6.66 -30.66 25.22
CA PHE A 291 -6.38 -29.36 24.61
C PHE A 291 -7.65 -28.50 24.54
N GLU A 292 -8.80 -29.06 24.18
CA GLU A 292 -10.08 -28.33 24.23
C GLU A 292 -10.40 -27.88 25.66
N ALA A 293 -10.14 -28.71 26.68
CA ALA A 293 -10.32 -28.34 28.08
C ALA A 293 -9.35 -27.25 28.57
N PHE A 294 -8.17 -27.14 27.96
CA PHE A 294 -7.21 -26.07 28.22
C PHE A 294 -7.66 -24.72 27.63
N LEU A 295 -8.40 -24.76 26.52
CA LEU A 295 -8.92 -23.56 25.85
C LEU A 295 -10.15 -23.00 26.57
N ARG A 296 -10.22 -21.67 26.63
CA ARG A 296 -11.36 -20.89 27.13
C ARG A 296 -12.22 -20.44 25.95
N PRO A 297 -13.52 -20.14 26.14
CA PRO A 297 -14.41 -19.72 25.05
C PRO A 297 -13.89 -18.54 24.22
N ASP A 298 -13.26 -17.56 24.87
CA ASP A 298 -12.78 -16.32 24.23
C ASP A 298 -11.32 -16.39 23.73
N ASP A 299 -10.66 -17.54 23.84
CA ASP A 299 -9.27 -17.68 23.42
C ASP A 299 -9.11 -17.58 21.90
N GLU A 300 -8.05 -16.89 21.47
CA GLU A 300 -7.63 -16.79 20.08
C GLU A 300 -6.29 -17.50 19.85
N LEU A 301 -6.29 -18.49 18.93
CA LEU A 301 -5.08 -19.24 18.61
C LEU A 301 -4.09 -18.37 17.84
N THR A 302 -2.84 -18.31 18.28
CA THR A 302 -1.79 -17.50 17.67
C THR A 302 -0.73 -18.40 17.06
N VAL A 303 -0.50 -18.27 15.75
CA VAL A 303 0.33 -19.21 14.97
C VAL A 303 1.32 -18.48 14.07
N TRP A 304 2.44 -19.15 13.73
CA TRP A 304 3.39 -18.67 12.72
C TRP A 304 2.95 -19.02 11.29
N THR A 305 2.43 -20.23 11.09
CA THR A 305 1.92 -20.77 9.83
C THR A 305 0.61 -21.51 10.08
N ALA A 306 -0.21 -21.69 9.03
CA ALA A 306 -1.52 -22.32 9.16
C ALA A 306 -1.47 -23.86 9.17
N PHE A 307 -0.36 -24.49 8.75
CA PHE A 307 -0.29 -25.94 8.55
C PHE A 307 -0.70 -26.77 9.78
N ALA A 308 -0.11 -26.49 10.94
CA ALA A 308 -0.46 -27.18 12.20
C ALA A 308 -1.90 -26.90 12.65
N LEU A 309 -2.42 -25.70 12.35
CA LEU A 309 -3.77 -25.29 12.67
C LEU A 309 -4.80 -26.04 11.81
N ASP A 310 -4.50 -26.24 10.53
CA ASP A 310 -5.34 -27.03 9.63
C ASP A 310 -5.42 -28.49 10.08
N LEU A 311 -4.29 -29.08 10.48
CA LEU A 311 -4.25 -30.43 11.06
C LEU A 311 -5.06 -30.55 12.35
N LEU A 312 -4.95 -29.55 13.23
CA LEU A 312 -5.70 -29.50 14.49
C LEU A 312 -7.22 -29.50 14.25
N TRP A 313 -7.70 -28.68 13.33
CA TRP A 313 -9.12 -28.60 13.00
C TRP A 313 -9.63 -29.82 12.24
N ASN A 314 -8.83 -30.35 11.31
CA ASN A 314 -9.16 -31.61 10.63
C ASN A 314 -9.16 -32.80 11.59
N GLY A 315 -8.44 -32.70 12.70
CA GLY A 315 -8.43 -33.67 13.81
C GLY A 315 -9.67 -33.65 14.70
N GLY A 316 -10.62 -32.74 14.48
CA GLY A 316 -11.90 -32.70 15.19
C GLY A 316 -12.00 -31.66 16.31
N LEU A 317 -10.97 -30.81 16.51
CA LEU A 317 -11.08 -29.68 17.42
C LEU A 317 -12.04 -28.61 16.87
N ALA A 318 -12.82 -27.97 17.73
CA ALA A 318 -13.74 -26.91 17.32
C ALA A 318 -12.97 -25.73 16.69
N ARG A 319 -13.46 -25.21 15.56
CA ARG A 319 -12.88 -24.04 14.90
C ARG A 319 -13.10 -22.78 15.74
N ARG A 320 -12.04 -21.99 15.87
CA ARG A 320 -11.99 -20.77 16.68
C ARG A 320 -11.20 -19.68 15.96
N ALA A 321 -11.30 -18.45 16.45
CA ALA A 321 -10.52 -17.35 15.92
C ALA A 321 -9.01 -17.66 16.01
N ALA A 322 -8.29 -17.37 14.93
CA ALA A 322 -6.85 -17.58 14.88
C ALA A 322 -6.14 -16.41 14.19
N ARG A 323 -4.94 -16.09 14.66
CA ARG A 323 -4.10 -15.01 14.16
C ARG A 323 -2.76 -15.54 13.68
N ASN A 324 -2.40 -15.14 12.47
CA ASN A 324 -1.07 -15.38 11.93
C ASN A 324 -0.15 -14.20 12.27
N VAL A 325 0.77 -14.39 13.23
CA VAL A 325 1.68 -13.33 13.67
C VAL A 325 2.85 -13.09 12.72
N ARG A 326 3.15 -14.01 11.79
CA ARG A 326 4.19 -13.79 10.77
C ARG A 326 3.89 -12.58 9.89
N LEU A 327 2.62 -12.32 9.58
CA LEU A 327 2.19 -11.15 8.81
C LEU A 327 2.38 -9.84 9.61
N VAL A 328 2.10 -9.89 10.92
CA VAL A 328 2.31 -8.75 11.82
C VAL A 328 3.81 -8.47 11.96
N THR A 329 4.64 -9.52 12.07
CA THR A 329 6.10 -9.42 12.07
C THR A 329 6.64 -8.79 10.80
N ALA A 330 6.18 -9.22 9.62
CA ALA A 330 6.64 -8.67 8.35
C ALA A 330 6.37 -7.15 8.26
N ARG A 331 5.21 -6.71 8.76
CA ARG A 331 4.87 -5.28 8.86
C ARG A 331 5.76 -4.54 9.85
N ALA A 332 6.03 -5.13 11.02
CA ALA A 332 6.91 -4.56 12.03
C ALA A 332 8.35 -4.39 11.51
N LEU A 333 8.83 -5.33 10.70
CA LEU A 333 10.16 -5.31 10.08
C LEU A 333 10.22 -4.48 8.80
N LYS A 334 9.08 -4.09 8.22
CA LYS A 334 8.97 -3.51 6.87
C LYS A 334 9.66 -4.38 5.81
N GLY A 335 9.55 -5.70 5.94
CA GLY A 335 10.30 -6.67 5.14
C GLY A 335 9.85 -8.11 5.36
N LYS A 336 10.65 -9.07 4.89
CA LYS A 336 10.35 -10.50 5.07
C LYS A 336 10.59 -10.91 6.51
N ALA A 337 9.62 -11.63 7.11
CA ALA A 337 9.72 -12.15 8.47
C ALA A 337 10.55 -13.44 8.59
N GLY A 338 10.68 -14.22 7.51
CA GLY A 338 11.42 -15.49 7.54
C GLY A 338 10.77 -16.56 8.41
N GLY A 339 11.61 -17.43 8.99
CA GLY A 339 11.23 -18.38 10.04
C GLY A 339 11.07 -17.71 11.40
N VAL A 340 10.39 -18.35 12.35
CA VAL A 340 10.09 -17.75 13.66
C VAL A 340 11.36 -17.42 14.47
N GLU A 341 12.39 -18.26 14.39
CA GLU A 341 13.69 -18.02 15.06
C GLU A 341 14.44 -16.85 14.42
N GLN A 342 14.47 -16.78 13.08
CA GLN A 342 15.04 -15.64 12.36
C GLN A 342 14.32 -14.33 12.72
N ALA A 343 13.00 -14.39 12.93
CA ALA A 343 12.24 -13.24 13.36
C ALA A 343 12.60 -12.75 14.77
N VAL A 344 12.97 -13.65 15.69
CA VAL A 344 13.48 -13.27 17.03
C VAL A 344 14.72 -12.39 16.87
N GLU A 345 15.69 -12.81 16.05
CA GLU A 345 16.92 -12.08 15.79
C GLU A 345 16.65 -10.71 15.14
N LEU A 346 15.84 -10.69 14.07
CA LEU A 346 15.54 -9.48 13.31
C LEU A 346 14.78 -8.45 14.15
N LEU A 347 13.88 -8.90 15.02
CA LEU A 347 13.14 -8.03 15.92
C LEU A 347 13.94 -7.61 17.15
N LYS A 348 15.04 -8.32 17.47
CA LYS A 348 15.72 -8.27 18.78
C LYS A 348 14.74 -8.56 19.92
N ALA A 349 13.90 -9.57 19.71
CA ALA A 349 12.84 -9.94 20.65
C ALA A 349 13.44 -10.54 21.94
N PRO A 350 12.74 -10.45 23.09
CA PRO A 350 13.26 -10.88 24.38
C PRO A 350 13.49 -12.40 24.42
N GLU A 351 14.48 -12.84 25.19
CA GLU A 351 14.72 -14.26 25.37
C GLU A 351 13.59 -14.92 26.17
N VAL A 352 13.16 -16.09 25.72
CA VAL A 352 12.14 -16.91 26.39
C VAL A 352 12.73 -18.31 26.60
N ALA A 353 12.77 -18.76 27.85
CA ALA A 353 13.29 -20.08 28.19
C ALA A 353 12.46 -21.18 27.55
N THR A 354 13.15 -22.15 26.94
CA THR A 354 12.50 -23.34 26.37
C THR A 354 11.96 -24.23 27.48
N TRP A 355 10.70 -24.63 27.35
CA TRP A 355 9.99 -25.38 28.40
C TRP A 355 9.37 -26.70 27.93
N ALA A 356 9.12 -26.85 26.63
CA ALA A 356 8.70 -28.13 26.04
C ALA A 356 9.89 -28.82 25.37
N ARG A 357 9.74 -30.12 25.13
CA ARG A 357 10.78 -30.94 24.51
C ARG A 357 10.91 -30.68 23.00
N GLY A 358 11.94 -31.26 22.39
CA GLY A 358 12.14 -31.32 20.94
C GLY A 358 12.15 -29.96 20.24
N ARG A 359 11.90 -30.00 18.92
CA ARG A 359 11.82 -28.80 18.08
C ARG A 359 10.63 -27.93 18.42
N ALA A 360 9.50 -28.54 18.79
CA ALA A 360 8.29 -27.81 19.16
C ALA A 360 8.55 -26.84 20.31
N GLY A 361 9.33 -27.25 21.32
CA GLY A 361 9.74 -26.40 22.44
C GLY A 361 10.51 -25.16 22.02
N ARG A 362 11.47 -25.28 21.11
CA ARG A 362 12.21 -24.12 20.60
C ARG A 362 11.30 -23.20 19.79
N ARG A 363 10.44 -23.78 18.95
CA ARG A 363 9.53 -23.03 18.07
C ARG A 363 8.47 -22.26 18.83
N ILE A 364 7.86 -22.86 19.86
CA ILE A 364 6.86 -22.16 20.70
C ILE A 364 7.51 -21.06 21.53
N SER A 365 8.73 -21.27 22.03
CA SER A 365 9.48 -20.24 22.77
C SER A 365 9.87 -19.05 21.88
N ALA A 366 10.30 -19.33 20.64
CA ALA A 366 10.54 -18.28 19.64
C ALA A 366 9.25 -17.53 19.26
N LEU A 367 8.12 -18.25 19.12
CA LEU A 367 6.82 -17.64 18.86
C LEU A 367 6.37 -16.74 20.00
N GLU A 368 6.60 -17.17 21.24
CA GLU A 368 6.34 -16.39 22.46
C GLU A 368 7.20 -15.12 22.50
N SER A 369 8.50 -15.26 22.26
CA SER A 369 9.44 -14.14 22.17
C SER A 369 8.98 -13.09 21.15
N VAL A 370 8.67 -13.50 19.92
CA VAL A 370 8.18 -12.61 18.87
C VAL A 370 6.86 -11.96 19.26
N THR A 371 5.91 -12.72 19.82
CA THR A 371 4.60 -12.19 20.21
C THR A 371 4.72 -11.14 21.32
N ARG A 372 5.59 -11.37 22.32
CA ARG A 372 5.89 -10.40 23.39
C ARG A 372 6.41 -9.08 22.81
N GLU A 373 7.35 -9.15 21.87
CA GLU A 373 7.90 -7.96 21.22
C GLU A 373 6.85 -7.20 20.39
N LEU A 374 6.01 -7.92 19.64
CA LEU A 374 4.95 -7.29 18.85
C LEU A 374 3.86 -6.66 19.71
N VAL A 375 3.46 -7.30 20.81
CA VAL A 375 2.51 -6.75 21.78
C VAL A 375 3.10 -5.51 22.45
N ALA A 376 4.37 -5.54 22.87
CA ALA A 376 5.06 -4.37 23.42
C ALA A 376 5.06 -3.18 22.45
N ARG A 377 5.37 -3.43 21.15
CA ARG A 377 5.28 -2.41 20.10
C ARG A 377 3.86 -1.93 19.86
N GLY A 378 2.86 -2.81 20.03
CA GLY A 378 1.44 -2.49 19.89
C GLY A 378 0.88 -1.64 21.02
N SER A 379 1.46 -1.75 22.21
CA SER A 379 1.11 -0.96 23.39
C SER A 379 1.94 0.31 23.56
N ALA A 380 2.91 0.56 22.67
CA ALA A 380 3.79 1.72 22.76
C ALA A 380 3.00 3.04 22.61
N THR A 381 3.35 4.03 23.42
CA THR A 381 2.78 5.39 23.39
C THR A 381 3.66 6.38 22.62
N GLU A 382 4.90 5.98 22.31
CA GLU A 382 5.88 6.79 21.59
C GLU A 382 6.42 6.05 20.36
N PRO A 383 6.72 6.77 19.26
CA PRO A 383 7.31 6.16 18.08
C PRO A 383 8.67 5.54 18.40
N PRO A 384 9.04 4.42 17.75
CA PRO A 384 10.37 3.83 17.92
C PRO A 384 11.44 4.88 17.58
N ALA A 385 12.52 4.91 18.37
CA ALA A 385 13.67 5.76 18.12
C ALA A 385 14.09 5.61 16.65
N LYS A 386 14.20 6.73 15.93
CA LYS A 386 14.67 6.70 14.55
C LYS A 386 16.06 6.07 14.55
N LEU A 387 16.21 4.93 13.89
CA LEU A 387 17.54 4.43 13.53
C LEU A 387 18.28 5.58 12.83
N PRO A 388 19.52 5.88 13.21
CA PRO A 388 20.31 6.89 12.52
C PRO A 388 20.34 6.53 11.04
N ARG A 389 20.08 7.53 10.18
CA ARG A 389 20.22 7.35 8.74
C ARG A 389 21.68 7.05 8.46
N THR A 390 22.00 5.80 8.18
CA THR A 390 23.25 5.44 7.49
C THR A 390 23.12 5.94 6.06
N GLY A 391 23.87 6.98 5.70
CA GLY A 391 23.92 7.51 4.33
C GLY A 391 23.92 9.03 4.25
N SER A 392 25.01 9.64 4.69
CA SER A 392 25.48 10.94 4.18
C SER A 392 27.01 10.97 4.29
N GLU A 393 27.66 10.08 3.57
CA GLU A 393 29.04 10.23 3.12
C GLU A 393 29.08 9.75 1.67
N GLY A 394 29.50 10.65 0.77
CA GLY A 394 29.59 10.42 -0.69
C GLY A 394 28.68 11.34 -1.48
#